data_AF-A0A4R0H5S5-F1
#
_entry.id   AF-A0A4R0H5S5-F1
#
_cell.length_a   1.000
_cell.length_b   1.000
_cell.length_c   1.000
_cell.angle_alpha   90.00
_cell.angle_beta   90.00
_cell.angle_gamma   90.00
#
_symmetry.space_group_name_H-M   'P 1'
#
loop_
_entity.id
_entity.type
_entity.pdbx_description
1 polymer ?
#
loop_
_entity_poly.entity_id
_entity_poly.type
_entity_poly.pdbx_seq_one_letter_code
_entity_poly.pdbx_strand_id
1 'polypeptide(L)'
;MLVSRLPGSQSRVLPLPEFREKPSVTSSRSTSVATRSSGSSFVFTSLQGKPWYHSNFRQRFWRPAWDGADPSNPTSVRHVPAILSGFRFHERRHTHATWLTEDGIEEVARRARLGHKMKGMGRVYDHVTPEMERQISEALEDRWVTSVLALDDGEREKLLTWVPVIKDTIEKAQQEAETLAAKLVGGERFSQISPAGASNANRPGGESAS
;
A
#
# COMPACT_ATOMS: atom_id res chain seq x y z
N MET A 1 -13.88 27.43 -7.43
CA MET A 1 -15.15 27.62 -6.70
C MET A 1 -14.85 27.50 -5.21
N LEU A 2 -15.04 28.58 -4.47
CA LEU A 2 -14.65 28.72 -3.06
C LEU A 2 -15.49 27.79 -2.17
N VAL A 3 -14.86 26.88 -1.44
CA VAL A 3 -15.53 26.09 -0.38
C VAL A 3 -15.30 26.81 0.95
N SER A 4 -16.33 27.52 1.41
CA SER A 4 -16.36 28.12 2.74
C SER A 4 -16.35 27.02 3.80
N ARG A 5 -15.29 26.95 4.62
CA ARG A 5 -15.18 26.03 5.77
C ARG A 5 -16.04 26.55 6.93
N LEU A 6 -16.95 25.72 7.43
CA LEU A 6 -17.62 25.93 8.71
C LEU A 6 -16.63 25.77 9.87
N PRO A 7 -16.62 26.67 10.88
CA PRO A 7 -15.76 26.56 12.04
C PRO A 7 -16.17 25.36 12.91
N GLY A 8 -15.22 24.46 13.19
CA GLY A 8 -15.43 23.25 14.00
C GLY A 8 -15.38 21.92 13.22
N SER A 9 -15.37 21.95 11.89
CA SER A 9 -15.18 20.74 11.07
C SER A 9 -13.73 20.28 11.12
N GLN A 10 -13.46 19.10 11.73
CA GLN A 10 -12.16 18.44 11.63
C GLN A 10 -12.02 17.75 10.27
N SER A 11 -11.93 18.55 9.21
CA SER A 11 -11.68 18.08 7.86
C SER A 11 -10.20 17.71 7.70
N ARG A 12 -9.92 16.51 7.17
CA ARG A 12 -8.56 16.06 6.82
C ARG A 12 -8.56 15.50 5.40
N VAL A 13 -7.49 15.79 4.67
CA VAL A 13 -7.22 15.17 3.37
C VAL A 13 -6.30 14.00 3.61
N LEU A 14 -6.68 12.84 3.09
CA LEU A 14 -5.87 11.63 3.18
C LEU A 14 -5.48 11.26 1.75
N PRO A 15 -4.21 11.47 1.35
CA PRO A 15 -3.76 10.96 0.06
C PRO A 15 -3.95 9.44 0.05
N LEU A 16 -4.59 8.95 -1.00
CA LEU A 16 -4.68 7.52 -1.22
C LEU A 16 -3.45 7.11 -2.03
N PRO A 17 -2.92 5.90 -1.82
CA PRO A 17 -1.97 5.34 -2.76
C PRO A 17 -2.58 5.45 -4.16
N GLU A 18 -1.89 6.17 -5.05
CA GLU A 18 -2.16 6.07 -6.47
C GLU A 18 -1.62 4.71 -6.85
N PHE A 19 -2.49 3.78 -7.23
CA PHE A 19 -2.09 2.43 -7.63
C PHE A 19 -1.19 2.50 -8.88
N ARG A 20 0.09 2.79 -8.61
CA ARG A 20 1.33 3.01 -9.36
C ARG A 20 1.29 3.51 -10.82
N GLU A 21 0.83 4.76 -10.98
CA GLU A 21 0.87 5.65 -12.18
C GLU A 21 -0.45 5.80 -12.97
N LYS A 22 -0.76 7.05 -13.32
CA LYS A 22 -1.87 7.39 -14.21
C LYS A 22 -1.55 6.86 -15.61
N PRO A 23 -2.48 6.17 -16.30
CA PRO A 23 -2.30 5.95 -17.74
C PRO A 23 -2.12 7.30 -18.41
N SER A 24 -1.06 7.45 -19.20
CA SER A 24 -0.79 8.62 -20.03
C SER A 24 -1.91 8.82 -21.04
N VAL A 25 -3.00 9.44 -20.62
CA VAL A 25 -4.02 10.02 -21.48
C VAL A 25 -4.45 11.32 -20.84
N THR A 26 -4.18 12.40 -21.55
CA THR A 26 -4.83 13.70 -21.43
C THR A 26 -6.34 13.52 -21.25
N SER A 27 -6.81 13.42 -20.01
CA SER A 27 -8.20 13.72 -19.65
C SER A 27 -8.32 13.77 -18.13
N SER A 28 -8.73 14.93 -17.65
CA SER A 28 -9.22 15.16 -16.30
C SER A 28 -10.37 14.21 -15.99
N ARG A 29 -10.07 12.99 -15.55
CA ARG A 29 -11.05 12.05 -15.01
C ARG A 29 -10.75 11.86 -13.54
N SER A 30 -11.48 12.62 -12.73
CA SER A 30 -11.74 12.30 -11.33
C SER A 30 -12.00 10.80 -11.21
N THR A 31 -11.32 10.14 -10.28
CA THR A 31 -11.60 8.76 -9.88
C THR A 31 -13.01 8.72 -9.31
N SER A 32 -14.01 8.62 -10.18
CA SER A 32 -15.37 8.36 -9.81
C SER A 32 -15.42 6.91 -9.36
N VAL A 33 -15.29 6.69 -8.05
CA VAL A 33 -15.98 5.56 -7.40
C VAL A 33 -17.36 5.52 -8.04
N ALA A 34 -17.75 4.39 -8.63
CA ALA A 34 -18.99 4.27 -9.39
C ALA A 34 -20.20 4.50 -8.46
N THR A 35 -20.49 5.76 -8.14
CA THR A 35 -21.73 6.21 -7.57
C THR A 35 -22.74 6.01 -8.67
N ARG A 36 -23.62 5.02 -8.48
CA ARG A 36 -24.94 5.07 -9.11
C ARG A 36 -25.43 6.52 -8.98
N SER A 37 -25.81 7.12 -10.10
CA SER A 37 -26.52 8.40 -10.17
C SER A 37 -27.83 8.28 -9.38
N SER A 38 -27.73 8.35 -8.07
CA SER A 38 -28.83 8.60 -7.17
C SER A 38 -28.42 9.88 -6.44
N GLY A 39 -29.32 10.84 -6.29
CA GLY A 39 -29.06 12.17 -5.72
C GLY A 39 -28.60 12.19 -4.24
N SER A 40 -27.94 11.13 -3.76
CA SER A 40 -27.30 11.04 -2.46
C SER A 40 -25.95 11.75 -2.45
N SER A 41 -25.72 12.58 -1.46
CA SER A 41 -24.43 13.24 -1.16
C SER A 41 -23.37 12.29 -0.56
N PHE A 42 -23.67 10.99 -0.45
CA PHE A 42 -22.80 10.00 0.19
C PHE A 42 -22.06 9.15 -0.85
N VAL A 43 -20.76 8.91 -0.62
CA VAL A 43 -19.90 8.07 -1.47
C VAL A 43 -20.30 6.59 -1.40
N PHE A 44 -20.69 6.12 -0.20
CA PHE A 44 -21.16 4.75 0.02
C PHE A 44 -22.58 4.77 0.55
N THR A 45 -23.48 4.15 -0.20
CA THR A 45 -24.89 4.04 0.16
C THR A 45 -25.34 2.59 0.19
N SER A 46 -26.41 2.35 0.95
CA SER A 46 -27.19 1.13 0.83
C SER A 46 -27.86 1.06 -0.54
N LEU A 47 -28.43 -0.10 -0.89
CA LEU A 47 -29.20 -0.27 -2.12
C LEU A 47 -30.35 0.74 -2.29
N GLN A 48 -30.78 1.36 -1.19
CA GLN A 48 -31.83 2.38 -1.12
C GLN A 48 -31.30 3.81 -1.18
N GLY A 49 -30.00 4.03 -1.44
CA GLY A 49 -29.38 5.37 -1.49
C GLY A 49 -29.15 6.04 -0.13
N LYS A 50 -29.45 5.33 0.98
CA LYS A 50 -29.27 5.84 2.35
C LYS A 50 -27.86 5.57 2.88
N PRO A 51 -27.34 6.39 3.82
CA PRO A 51 -26.06 6.10 4.46
C PRO A 51 -26.11 4.80 5.26
N TRP A 52 -24.96 4.16 5.41
CA TRP A 52 -24.84 2.93 6.20
C TRP A 52 -24.82 3.22 7.70
N TYR A 53 -25.68 2.51 8.45
CA TYR A 53 -25.57 2.44 9.90
C TYR A 53 -24.45 1.48 10.31
N HIS A 54 -23.65 1.87 11.30
CA HIS A 54 -22.51 1.10 11.78
C HIS A 54 -22.86 -0.34 12.18
N SER A 55 -23.95 -0.53 12.94
CA SER A 55 -24.41 -1.86 13.37
C SER A 55 -24.78 -2.76 12.18
N ASN A 56 -25.53 -2.23 11.21
CA ASN A 56 -25.96 -2.96 10.03
C ASN A 56 -24.77 -3.34 9.15
N PHE A 57 -23.87 -2.40 8.90
CA PHE A 57 -22.64 -2.67 8.14
C PHE A 57 -21.82 -3.77 8.83
N ARG A 58 -21.64 -3.63 10.15
CA ARG A 58 -20.89 -4.60 10.96
C ARG A 58 -21.50 -6.00 10.86
N GLN A 59 -22.80 -6.13 11.09
CA GLN A 59 -23.46 -7.44 11.15
C GLN A 59 -23.61 -8.10 9.78
N ARG A 60 -23.87 -7.33 8.72
CA ARG A 60 -24.21 -7.89 7.40
C ARG A 60 -23.04 -8.06 6.46
N PHE A 61 -21.98 -7.29 6.63
CA PHE A 61 -20.83 -7.29 5.72
C PHE A 61 -19.53 -7.58 6.44
N TRP A 62 -19.24 -6.84 7.52
CA TRP A 62 -17.97 -6.99 8.21
C TRP A 62 -17.81 -8.37 8.87
N ARG A 63 -18.75 -8.79 9.73
CA ARG A 63 -18.63 -10.08 10.44
C ARG A 63 -18.64 -11.27 9.47
N PRO A 64 -19.55 -11.35 8.48
CA PRO A 64 -19.51 -12.44 7.51
C PRO A 64 -18.21 -12.50 6.68
N ALA A 65 -17.60 -11.35 6.36
CA ALA A 65 -16.35 -11.32 5.61
C ALA A 65 -15.14 -11.86 6.41
N TRP A 66 -15.13 -11.68 7.74
CA TRP A 66 -14.00 -12.06 8.59
C TRP A 66 -14.19 -13.38 9.35
N ASP A 67 -15.39 -13.59 9.88
CA ASP A 67 -15.75 -14.80 10.62
C ASP A 67 -16.24 -15.93 9.70
N GLY A 68 -16.47 -15.63 8.43
CA GLY A 68 -17.07 -16.57 7.48
C GLY A 68 -18.57 -16.77 7.70
N ALA A 69 -19.10 -17.78 7.00
CA ALA A 69 -20.48 -18.20 7.07
C ALA A 69 -20.49 -19.73 7.19
N ASP A 70 -21.12 -20.24 8.24
CA ASP A 70 -21.10 -21.68 8.56
C ASP A 70 -19.66 -22.28 8.59
N PRO A 71 -18.68 -21.61 9.25
CA PRO A 71 -17.27 -21.96 9.13
C PRO A 71 -16.94 -23.36 9.69
N SER A 72 -17.80 -23.92 10.55
CA SER A 72 -17.66 -25.27 11.10
C SER A 72 -18.25 -26.37 10.21
N ASN A 73 -18.93 -26.02 9.12
CA ASN A 73 -19.57 -27.00 8.23
C ASN A 73 -19.10 -26.82 6.77
N PRO A 74 -18.00 -27.47 6.36
CA PRO A 74 -17.45 -27.33 5.01
C PRO A 74 -18.36 -27.88 3.91
N THR A 75 -19.35 -28.71 4.25
CA THR A 75 -20.33 -29.26 3.30
C THR A 75 -21.52 -28.35 3.04
N SER A 76 -21.64 -27.26 3.81
CA SER A 76 -22.72 -26.29 3.65
C SER A 76 -22.57 -25.52 2.34
N VAL A 77 -23.67 -25.35 1.60
CA VAL A 77 -23.71 -24.52 0.38
C VAL A 77 -23.37 -23.05 0.69
N ARG A 78 -23.53 -22.64 1.96
CA ARG A 78 -23.20 -21.29 2.45
C ARG A 78 -21.82 -21.21 3.09
N HIS A 79 -21.04 -22.30 3.04
CA HIS A 79 -19.74 -22.34 3.70
C HIS A 79 -18.81 -21.27 3.13
N VAL A 80 -18.37 -20.38 4.02
CA VAL A 80 -17.28 -19.44 3.80
C VAL A 80 -16.35 -19.60 5.01
N PRO A 81 -15.09 -19.99 4.81
CA PRO A 81 -14.15 -20.12 5.93
C PRO A 81 -13.89 -18.76 6.60
N ALA A 82 -13.62 -18.80 7.89
CA ALA A 82 -13.18 -17.61 8.61
C ALA A 82 -11.75 -17.25 8.17
N ILE A 83 -11.51 -15.96 7.92
CA ILE A 83 -10.17 -15.43 7.64
C ILE A 83 -9.47 -15.11 8.97
N LEU A 84 -10.14 -14.31 9.81
CA LEU A 84 -9.65 -13.92 11.12
C LEU A 84 -10.84 -13.65 12.04
N SER A 85 -11.32 -14.71 12.68
CA SER A 85 -12.49 -14.66 13.53
C SER A 85 -12.31 -13.65 14.66
N GLY A 86 -13.32 -12.82 14.91
CA GLY A 86 -13.26 -11.82 15.97
C GLY A 86 -12.65 -10.48 15.55
N PHE A 87 -12.08 -10.36 14.34
CA PHE A 87 -11.45 -9.12 13.87
C PHE A 87 -12.45 -7.94 13.89
N ARG A 88 -12.08 -6.88 14.62
CA ARG A 88 -12.95 -5.69 14.80
C ARG A 88 -12.58 -4.60 13.82
N PHE A 89 -13.54 -3.73 13.52
CA PHE A 89 -13.31 -2.61 12.61
C PHE A 89 -12.20 -1.66 13.09
N HIS A 90 -12.07 -1.46 14.41
CA HIS A 90 -10.99 -0.65 15.00
C HIS A 90 -9.60 -1.29 14.86
N GLU A 91 -9.51 -2.62 14.77
CA GLU A 91 -8.21 -3.29 14.59
C GLU A 91 -7.54 -2.85 13.29
N ARG A 92 -8.31 -2.53 12.25
CA ARG A 92 -7.74 -1.93 11.02
C ARG A 92 -6.90 -0.69 11.29
N ARG A 93 -7.30 0.17 12.24
CA ARG A 93 -6.53 1.37 12.59
C ARG A 93 -5.27 1.01 13.36
N HIS A 94 -5.31 -0.04 14.20
CA HIS A 94 -4.13 -0.56 14.89
C HIS A 94 -3.15 -1.21 13.91
N THR A 95 -3.64 -2.04 12.99
CA THR A 95 -2.85 -2.62 11.90
C THR A 95 -2.22 -1.53 11.04
N HIS A 96 -2.99 -0.53 10.61
CA HIS A 96 -2.45 0.59 9.83
C HIS A 96 -1.37 1.36 10.58
N ALA A 97 -1.56 1.62 11.88
CA ALA A 97 -0.55 2.28 12.71
C ALA A 97 0.75 1.45 12.81
N THR A 98 0.60 0.13 12.89
CA THR A 98 1.72 -0.82 12.98
C THR A 98 2.51 -0.84 11.67
N TRP A 99 1.83 -1.00 10.52
CA TRP A 99 2.46 -0.98 9.20
C TRP A 99 3.25 0.30 8.95
N LEU A 100 2.64 1.46 9.20
CA LEU A 100 3.36 2.73 9.04
C LEU A 100 4.58 2.83 9.98
N THR A 101 4.57 2.17 11.13
CA THR A 101 5.72 2.15 12.04
C THR A 101 6.82 1.23 11.49
N GLU A 102 6.46 0.04 11.01
CA GLU A 102 7.39 -0.89 10.36
C GLU A 102 8.03 -0.31 9.09
N ASP A 103 7.28 0.51 8.34
CA ASP A 103 7.75 1.19 7.13
C ASP A 103 8.61 2.43 7.42
N GLY A 104 8.94 2.68 8.69
CA GLY A 104 9.78 3.81 9.08
C GLY A 104 9.14 5.19 8.92
N ILE A 105 7.80 5.27 8.82
CA ILE A 105 7.11 6.55 8.66
C ILE A 105 7.19 7.35 9.96
N GLU A 106 7.64 8.61 9.82
CA GLU A 106 7.81 9.56 10.92
C GLU A 106 6.52 9.73 11.75
N GLU A 107 6.68 9.83 13.07
CA GLU A 107 5.54 9.82 14.00
C GLU A 107 4.53 10.93 13.73
N VAL A 108 4.99 12.13 13.37
CA VAL A 108 4.13 13.26 13.00
C VAL A 108 3.19 12.88 11.85
N ALA A 109 3.72 12.22 10.82
CA ALA A 109 2.98 11.82 9.63
C ALA A 109 1.99 10.69 9.96
N ARG A 110 2.41 9.68 10.75
CA ARG A 110 1.50 8.60 11.19
C ARG A 110 0.34 9.14 12.01
N ARG A 111 0.62 10.03 12.97
CA ARG A 111 -0.43 10.60 13.83
C ARG A 111 -1.37 11.48 13.04
N ALA A 112 -0.86 12.30 12.13
CA ALA A 112 -1.70 13.09 11.22
C ALA A 112 -2.60 12.20 10.34
N ARG A 113 -2.04 11.14 9.75
CA ARG A 113 -2.76 10.13 8.96
C ARG A 113 -3.88 9.45 9.75
N LEU A 114 -3.63 9.13 11.01
CA LEU A 114 -4.60 8.53 11.92
C LEU A 114 -5.54 9.56 12.57
N GLY A 115 -5.39 10.86 12.28
CA GLY A 115 -6.18 11.93 12.88
C GLY A 115 -5.94 12.10 14.39
N HIS A 116 -4.83 11.60 14.92
CA HIS A 116 -4.43 11.75 16.30
C HIS A 116 -3.79 13.11 16.53
N LYS A 117 -4.10 13.75 17.67
CA LYS A 117 -3.44 14.99 18.08
C LYS A 117 -2.06 14.67 18.66
N MET A 118 -1.04 15.41 18.23
CA MET A 118 0.27 15.44 18.89
C MET A 118 0.13 16.09 20.27
N LYS A 119 0.79 15.52 21.28
CA LYS A 119 0.90 16.11 22.63
C LYS A 119 2.28 16.77 22.76
N GLY A 120 2.41 17.80 23.60
CA GLY A 120 3.70 18.44 23.91
C GLY A 120 4.27 19.31 22.77
N MET A 121 5.60 19.44 22.73
CA MET A 121 6.32 20.34 21.81
C MET A 121 6.14 19.96 20.32
N GLY A 122 5.97 18.68 20.00
CA GLY A 122 5.76 18.24 18.61
C GLY A 122 4.52 18.83 17.95
N ARG A 123 3.52 19.29 18.72
CA ARG A 123 2.37 20.03 18.17
C ARG A 123 2.78 21.37 17.52
N VAL A 124 3.85 21.99 18.01
CA VAL A 124 4.28 23.33 17.61
C VAL A 124 5.32 23.26 16.48
N TYR A 125 6.15 22.21 16.47
CA TYR A 125 7.30 22.11 15.57
C TYR A 125 7.19 21.06 14.47
N ASP A 126 6.38 20.01 14.64
CA ASP A 126 6.29 18.95 13.65
C ASP A 126 5.16 19.24 12.67
N HIS A 127 5.53 19.62 11.45
CA HIS A 127 4.61 19.78 10.34
C HIS A 127 4.68 18.58 9.40
N VAL A 128 3.51 18.10 8.99
CA VAL A 128 3.43 17.11 7.91
C VAL A 128 3.83 17.79 6.61
N THR A 129 4.81 17.22 5.93
CA THR A 129 5.26 17.68 4.62
C THR A 129 4.59 16.86 3.50
N PRO A 130 4.47 17.40 2.28
CA PRO A 130 4.00 16.64 1.12
C PRO A 130 4.85 15.38 0.85
N GLU A 131 6.15 15.44 1.19
CA GLU A 131 7.06 14.32 1.06
C GLU A 131 6.73 13.18 2.03
N MET A 132 6.41 13.50 3.30
CA MET A 132 5.93 12.49 4.25
C MET A 132 4.61 11.85 3.81
N GLU A 133 3.72 12.62 3.19
CA GLU A 133 2.47 12.11 2.61
C GLU A 133 2.74 11.18 1.42
N ARG A 134 3.70 11.51 0.56
CA ARG A 134 4.16 10.66 -0.55
C ARG A 134 4.72 9.34 -0.03
N GLN A 135 5.60 9.39 0.98
CA GLN A 135 6.19 8.20 1.60
C GLN A 135 5.13 7.25 2.18
N ILE A 136 4.08 7.78 2.83
CA ILE A 136 2.95 6.97 3.30
C ILE A 136 2.27 6.26 2.13
N SER A 137 1.97 6.97 1.05
CA SER A 137 1.31 6.38 -0.13
C SER A 137 2.17 5.29 -0.76
N GLU A 138 3.47 5.54 -0.93
CA GLU A 138 4.41 4.57 -1.51
C GLU A 138 4.55 3.32 -0.66
N ALA A 139 4.73 3.47 0.66
CA ALA A 139 4.83 2.32 1.56
C ALA A 139 3.57 1.44 1.55
N LEU A 140 2.38 2.06 1.51
CA LEU A 140 1.12 1.32 1.42
C LEU A 140 0.91 0.65 0.06
N GLU A 141 1.35 1.31 -1.01
CA GLU A 141 1.32 0.75 -2.37
C GLU A 141 2.24 -0.46 -2.46
N ASP A 142 3.49 -0.33 -2.01
CA ASP A 142 4.47 -1.42 -2.03
C ASP A 142 3.99 -2.63 -1.21
N ARG A 143 3.37 -2.40 -0.04
CA ARG A 143 2.73 -3.46 0.74
C ARG A 143 1.59 -4.14 0.00
N TRP A 144 0.73 -3.35 -0.66
CA TRP A 144 -0.37 -3.90 -1.44
C TRP A 144 0.15 -4.73 -2.62
N VAL A 145 1.07 -4.19 -3.42
CA VAL A 145 1.71 -4.90 -4.53
C VAL A 145 2.34 -6.20 -4.05
N THR A 146 3.14 -6.13 -2.98
CA THR A 146 3.77 -7.33 -2.39
C THR A 146 2.73 -8.38 -1.99
N SER A 147 1.63 -7.95 -1.37
CA SER A 147 0.55 -8.87 -0.96
C SER A 147 -0.14 -9.54 -2.15
N VAL A 148 -0.33 -8.81 -3.26
CA VAL A 148 -0.96 -9.34 -4.46
C VAL A 148 -0.02 -10.28 -5.22
N LEU A 149 1.26 -9.92 -5.30
CA LEU A 149 2.27 -10.78 -5.93
C LEU A 149 2.48 -12.10 -5.16
N ALA A 150 2.25 -12.10 -3.85
CA ALA A 150 2.32 -13.28 -3.00
C ALA A 150 1.11 -14.23 -3.12
N LEU A 151 0.01 -13.82 -3.77
CA LEU A 151 -1.14 -14.70 -4.03
C LEU A 151 -0.78 -15.78 -5.04
N ASP A 152 -1.33 -16.98 -4.84
CA ASP A 152 -1.28 -18.02 -5.87
C ASP A 152 -2.13 -17.66 -7.10
N ASP A 153 -1.96 -18.42 -8.19
CA ASP A 153 -2.64 -18.14 -9.46
C ASP A 153 -4.17 -18.20 -9.34
N GLY A 154 -4.70 -19.15 -8.55
CA GLY A 154 -6.14 -19.32 -8.35
C GLY A 154 -6.75 -18.23 -7.47
N GLU A 155 -6.05 -17.82 -6.41
CA GLU A 155 -6.43 -16.70 -5.57
C GLU A 155 -6.45 -15.39 -6.36
N ARG A 156 -5.45 -15.19 -7.23
CA ARG A 156 -5.34 -14.03 -8.10
C ARG A 156 -6.43 -13.99 -9.16
N GLU A 157 -6.73 -15.11 -9.80
CA GLU A 157 -7.84 -15.22 -10.76
C GLU A 157 -9.18 -14.87 -10.10
N LYS A 158 -9.39 -15.37 -8.87
CA LYS A 158 -10.58 -15.05 -8.07
C LYS A 158 -10.65 -13.56 -7.72
N LEU A 159 -9.53 -12.95 -7.34
CA LEU A 159 -9.45 -11.51 -7.08
C LEU A 159 -9.81 -10.69 -8.33
N LEU A 160 -9.26 -11.05 -9.49
CA LEU A 160 -9.53 -10.37 -10.77
C LEU A 160 -10.99 -10.55 -11.23
N THR A 161 -11.62 -11.66 -10.88
CA THR A 161 -13.06 -11.87 -11.11
C THR A 161 -13.91 -10.86 -10.34
N TRP A 162 -13.52 -10.53 -9.10
CA TRP A 162 -14.26 -9.57 -8.27
C TRP A 162 -13.90 -8.12 -8.55
N VAL A 163 -12.65 -7.85 -8.90
CA VAL A 163 -12.12 -6.50 -9.09
C VAL A 163 -11.35 -6.45 -10.42
N PRO A 164 -12.04 -6.42 -11.57
CA PRO A 164 -11.35 -6.48 -12.87
C PRO A 164 -10.51 -5.22 -13.15
N VAL A 165 -10.82 -4.09 -12.51
CA VAL A 165 -10.15 -2.80 -12.74
C VAL A 165 -8.68 -2.77 -12.33
N ILE A 166 -8.24 -3.68 -11.45
CA ILE A 166 -6.84 -3.73 -10.99
C ILE A 166 -5.95 -4.62 -11.86
N LYS A 167 -6.49 -5.22 -12.93
CA LYS A 167 -5.76 -6.16 -13.79
C LYS A 167 -4.45 -5.56 -14.31
N ASP A 168 -4.53 -4.38 -14.94
CA ASP A 168 -3.37 -3.72 -15.54
C ASP A 168 -2.30 -3.39 -14.49
N THR A 169 -2.72 -3.02 -13.27
CA THR A 169 -1.82 -2.74 -12.15
C THR A 169 -1.06 -4.01 -11.72
N ILE A 170 -1.76 -5.14 -11.65
CA ILE A 170 -1.14 -6.43 -11.27
C ILE A 170 -0.17 -6.90 -12.35
N GLU A 171 -0.55 -6.81 -13.63
CA GLU A 171 0.31 -7.19 -14.74
C GLU A 171 1.57 -6.33 -14.79
N LYS A 172 1.45 -5.02 -14.59
CA LYS A 172 2.60 -4.10 -14.48
C LYS A 172 3.51 -4.49 -13.32
N ALA A 173 2.94 -4.77 -12.14
CA ALA A 173 3.72 -5.18 -10.97
C ALA A 173 4.48 -6.49 -11.20
N GLN A 174 3.89 -7.46 -11.90
CA GLN A 174 4.55 -8.71 -12.28
C GLN A 174 5.74 -8.45 -13.23
N GLN A 175 5.55 -7.65 -14.28
CA GLN A 175 6.60 -7.32 -15.24
C GLN A 175 7.79 -6.59 -14.57
N GLU A 176 7.50 -5.66 -13.66
CA GLU A 176 8.53 -4.96 -12.89
C GLU A 176 9.31 -5.91 -11.99
N ALA A 177 8.62 -6.83 -11.31
CA ALA A 177 9.23 -7.84 -10.45
C ALA A 177 10.12 -8.81 -11.26
N GLU A 178 9.66 -9.28 -12.42
CA GLU A 178 10.45 -10.11 -13.34
C GLU A 178 11.69 -9.37 -13.86
N THR A 179 11.53 -8.11 -14.22
CA THR A 179 12.64 -7.25 -14.67
C THR A 179 13.70 -7.08 -13.58
N LEU A 180 13.25 -6.87 -12.33
CA LEU A 180 14.15 -6.77 -11.17
C LEU A 180 14.86 -8.10 -10.91
N ALA A 181 14.14 -9.22 -10.92
CA ALA A 181 14.72 -10.55 -10.76
C ALA A 181 15.76 -10.86 -11.85
N ALA A 182 15.46 -10.54 -13.11
CA ALA A 182 16.39 -10.71 -14.23
C ALA A 182 17.66 -9.85 -14.07
N LYS A 183 17.54 -8.62 -13.55
CA LYS A 183 18.70 -7.76 -13.26
C LYS A 183 19.58 -8.33 -12.15
N LEU A 184 18.99 -8.88 -11.09
CA LEU A 184 19.73 -9.50 -9.99
C LEU A 184 20.48 -10.76 -10.46
N VAL A 185 19.83 -11.61 -11.25
CA VAL A 185 20.46 -12.81 -11.85
C VAL A 185 21.54 -12.44 -12.89
N GLY A 186 21.33 -11.36 -13.65
CA GLY A 186 22.30 -10.84 -14.62
C GLY A 186 23.53 -10.15 -14.00
N GLY A 187 23.38 -9.59 -12.79
CA GLY A 187 24.45 -8.92 -12.05
C GLY A 187 25.51 -9.87 -11.48
N GLU A 188 25.18 -11.14 -11.26
CA GLU A 188 26.14 -12.15 -10.76
C GLU A 188 27.17 -12.60 -11.82
N ARG A 189 27.02 -12.22 -13.09
CA ARG A 189 27.97 -12.60 -14.16
C ARG A 189 29.17 -11.66 -14.36
N PHE A 190 29.30 -10.58 -13.60
CA PHE A 190 30.43 -9.63 -13.70
C PHE A 190 31.25 -9.54 -12.39
N SER A 191 31.85 -10.65 -11.96
CA SER A 191 32.98 -10.61 -11.01
C SER A 191 33.92 -11.82 -11.19
N GLN A 192 34.59 -11.87 -12.33
CA GLN A 192 35.77 -12.71 -12.58
C GLN A 192 36.76 -11.90 -13.43
N ILE A 193 37.43 -10.92 -12.82
CA ILE A 193 38.68 -10.36 -13.35
C ILE A 193 39.74 -10.58 -12.27
N SER A 194 40.47 -11.70 -12.38
CA SER A 194 41.71 -11.92 -11.62
C SER A 194 42.75 -10.87 -12.04
N PRO A 195 43.49 -10.22 -11.12
CA PRO A 195 44.67 -9.48 -11.48
C PRO A 195 45.86 -10.45 -11.50
N ALA A 196 46.31 -10.83 -12.69
CA ALA A 196 47.58 -11.54 -12.85
C ALA A 196 48.74 -10.52 -12.88
N GLY A 197 49.46 -10.46 -11.75
CA GLY A 197 50.89 -10.15 -11.62
C GLY A 197 51.49 -9.05 -12.50
N ALA A 198 51.56 -7.82 -11.96
CA ALA A 198 52.51 -6.83 -12.45
C ALA A 198 53.92 -7.19 -11.95
N SER A 199 54.74 -7.75 -12.84
CA SER A 199 56.20 -7.85 -12.69
C SER A 199 56.77 -6.43 -12.66
N ASN A 200 57.28 -5.98 -11.49
CA ASN A 200 58.04 -4.75 -11.41
C ASN A 200 59.52 -5.08 -11.21
N ALA A 201 60.24 -5.17 -12.34
CA ALA A 201 61.69 -5.15 -12.36
C ALA A 201 62.13 -3.70 -12.17
N ASN A 202 62.72 -3.38 -11.02
CA ASN A 202 63.42 -2.10 -10.85
C ASN A 202 64.77 -2.33 -10.16
N ARG A 203 65.84 -2.03 -10.89
CA ARG A 203 67.22 -1.88 -10.42
C ARG A 203 67.83 -0.75 -11.27
N PRO A 204 68.46 0.25 -10.65
CA PRO A 204 69.93 0.37 -10.66
C PRO A 204 70.46 0.76 -9.25
N GLY A 205 71.61 0.29 -8.76
CA GLY A 205 72.99 0.74 -9.06
C GLY A 205 73.31 2.03 -8.27
N GLY A 206 74.32 2.21 -7.40
CA GLY A 206 75.48 1.44 -6.94
C GLY A 206 76.19 2.21 -5.78
N GLU A 207 77.39 1.74 -5.40
CA GLU A 207 78.38 2.29 -4.42
C GLU A 207 78.01 2.25 -2.91
N SER A 208 78.86 1.79 -1.97
CA SER A 208 80.33 1.75 -1.92
C SER A 208 80.84 0.68 -0.94
N ALA A 209 81.95 0.01 -1.30
CA ALA A 209 82.97 -0.49 -0.37
C ALA A 209 84.25 -0.86 -1.15
N SER A 210 85.30 -0.06 -0.91
CA SER A 210 86.72 -0.17 -1.31
C SER A 210 87.08 0.13 -2.76
#